data_AF-D8MA39-F1
#
_entry.id   AF-D8MA39-F1
#
_cell.length_a   1.000
_cell.length_b   1.000
_cell.length_c   1.000
_cell.angle_alpha   90.00
_cell.angle_beta   90.00
_cell.angle_gamma   90.00
#
_symmetry.space_group_name_H-M   'P 1'
#
loop_
_entity.id
_entity.type
_entity.pdbx_description
1 polymer ?
#
loop_
_entity_poly.entity_id
_entity_poly.type
_entity_poly.pdbx_seq_one_letter_code
_entity_poly.pdbx_strand_id
1 'polypeptide(L)'
;MMVTVVGGFPLWMEPVNETVEGDDIEHGKIFIKTPKYILLRTVEVCLMSLIALLIPAFGTVVGLIGNFTDVLTTFTFPAVMHIVFFRNKTSQTIMYLDLGQLVLSVVIMIICTSLSLKEFIRS
;
A
#
# COMPACT_ATOMS: atom_id res chain seq x y z
N MET A 1 7.89 4.55 20.55
CA MET A 1 7.57 4.29 19.12
C MET A 1 8.38 5.14 18.13
N MET A 2 9.27 6.04 18.57
CA MET A 2 10.05 6.89 17.66
C MET A 2 11.27 6.14 17.09
N VAL A 3 12.02 5.41 17.94
CA VAL A 3 13.20 4.61 17.54
C VAL A 3 12.86 3.54 16.49
N THR A 4 11.72 2.86 16.65
CA THR A 4 11.24 1.85 15.70
C THR A 4 10.84 2.43 14.35
N VAL A 5 10.29 3.65 14.34
CA VAL A 5 9.90 4.35 13.10
C VAL A 5 11.14 4.87 12.38
N VAL A 6 12.11 5.46 13.10
CA VAL A 6 13.36 5.96 12.51
C VAL A 6 14.21 4.82 11.95
N GLY A 7 14.30 3.69 12.65
CA GLY A 7 15.02 2.50 12.16
C GLY A 7 14.27 1.73 11.07
N GLY A 8 12.93 1.70 11.15
CA GLY A 8 12.09 0.99 10.19
C GLY A 8 11.92 1.74 8.87
N PHE A 9 11.84 3.07 8.89
CA PHE A 9 11.64 3.88 7.69
C PHE A 9 12.61 3.54 6.54
N PRO A 10 13.95 3.50 6.73
CA PRO A 10 14.85 3.13 5.65
C PRO A 10 14.67 1.68 5.15
N LEU A 11 14.25 0.75 6.02
CA LEU A 11 13.99 -0.65 5.65
C LEU A 11 12.73 -0.81 4.80
N TRP A 12 11.66 -0.07 5.10
CA TRP A 12 10.41 -0.12 4.33
C TRP A 12 10.51 0.66 3.02
N MET A 13 11.38 1.67 2.96
CA MET A 13 11.57 2.51 1.77
C MET A 13 12.38 1.83 0.66
N GLU A 14 13.25 0.87 1.00
CA GLU A 14 14.05 0.14 0.01
C GLU A 14 13.18 -0.61 -1.03
N PRO A 15 12.23 -1.47 -0.64
CA PRO A 15 11.35 -2.15 -1.61
C PRO A 15 10.41 -1.17 -2.34
N VAL A 16 9.99 -0.08 -1.68
CA VAL A 16 9.18 0.97 -2.35
C VAL A 16 9.98 1.62 -3.47
N ASN A 17 11.22 2.01 -3.18
CA ASN A 17 12.12 2.61 -4.14
C ASN A 17 12.43 1.66 -5.31
N GLU A 18 12.61 0.36 -5.03
CA GLU A 18 12.77 -0.67 -6.06
C GLU A 18 11.52 -0.78 -6.96
N THR A 19 10.31 -0.73 -6.39
CA THR A 19 9.07 -0.77 -7.20
C THR A 19 8.85 0.46 -8.07
N VAL A 20 9.35 1.63 -7.66
CA VAL A 20 9.24 2.89 -8.43
C VAL A 20 10.33 3.00 -9.50
N GLU A 21 11.54 2.52 -9.21
CA GLU A 21 12.70 2.59 -10.10
C GLU A 21 12.68 1.49 -11.19
N GLY A 22 11.93 0.40 -10.98
CA GLY A 22 11.74 -0.67 -11.98
C GLY A 22 13.02 -1.47 -12.25
N ASP A 23 13.12 -2.12 -13.42
CA ASP A 23 14.25 -2.97 -13.83
C ASP A 23 15.57 -2.21 -14.10
N ASP A 24 15.58 -0.87 -13.96
CA ASP A 24 16.70 -0.01 -14.33
C ASP A 24 17.79 0.06 -13.23
N ILE A 25 17.93 -1.01 -12.43
CA ILE A 25 18.82 -1.07 -11.28
C ILE A 25 20.07 -1.90 -11.63
N GLU A 26 21.24 -1.32 -11.42
CA GLU A 26 22.48 -2.10 -11.30
C GLU A 26 22.43 -2.92 -9.99
N HIS A 27 21.83 -4.11 -10.04
CA HIS A 27 21.75 -5.01 -8.88
C HIS A 27 23.16 -5.34 -8.34
N GLY A 28 23.35 -5.22 -7.02
CA GLY A 28 24.56 -5.69 -6.32
C GLY A 28 25.55 -4.62 -5.87
N LYS A 29 25.21 -3.32 -5.91
CA LYS A 29 26.06 -2.25 -5.35
C LYS A 29 25.48 -1.70 -4.04
N ILE A 30 26.28 -1.78 -2.99
CA ILE A 30 26.01 -1.24 -1.64
C ILE A 30 25.88 0.30 -1.64
N PHE A 31 26.22 0.96 -2.75
CA PHE A 31 26.21 2.40 -2.89
C PHE A 31 25.64 2.81 -4.26
N ILE A 32 24.45 3.41 -4.24
CA ILE A 32 23.77 3.93 -5.42
C ILE A 32 24.42 5.28 -5.78
N LYS A 33 25.15 5.33 -6.92
CA LYS A 33 25.89 6.54 -7.35
C LYS A 33 25.13 7.45 -8.32
N THR A 34 23.94 7.05 -8.79
CA THR A 34 23.22 7.84 -9.79
C THR A 34 22.44 8.98 -9.12
N PRO A 35 22.60 10.24 -9.57
CA PRO A 35 21.96 11.40 -8.95
C PRO A 35 20.43 11.37 -9.03
N LYS A 36 19.87 10.64 -10.00
CA LYS A 36 18.41 10.47 -10.17
C LYS A 36 17.76 9.80 -8.95
N TYR A 37 18.39 8.77 -8.39
CA TYR A 37 17.86 8.04 -7.25
C TYR A 37 17.96 8.84 -5.94
N ILE A 38 19.04 9.60 -5.77
CA ILE A 38 19.19 10.53 -4.63
C ILE A 38 18.12 11.62 -4.70
N LEU A 39 17.84 12.15 -5.90
CA LEU A 39 16.78 13.13 -6.11
C LEU A 39 15.40 12.55 -5.77
N LEU A 40 15.11 11.33 -6.24
CA LEU A 40 13.82 10.66 -6.00
C LEU A 40 13.57 10.46 -4.50
N ARG A 41 14.56 9.91 -3.78
CA ARG A 41 14.48 9.72 -2.32
C ARG A 41 14.32 11.05 -1.56
N THR A 42 15.02 12.10 -2.01
CA THR A 42 14.92 13.43 -1.39
C THR A 42 13.52 14.02 -1.59
N VAL A 43 12.98 13.92 -2.81
CA VAL A 43 11.63 14.40 -3.14
C VAL A 43 10.57 13.66 -2.33
N GLU A 44 10.70 12.34 -2.19
CA GLU A 44 9.76 11.52 -1.43
C GLU A 44 9.73 11.90 0.06
N VAL A 45 10.89 12.03 0.70
CA VAL A 45 10.98 12.46 2.12
C VAL A 45 10.44 13.89 2.30
N CYS A 46 10.72 14.80 1.36
CA CYS A 46 10.15 16.14 1.37
C CYS A 46 8.63 16.14 1.25
N LEU A 47 8.05 15.33 0.35
CA LEU A 47 6.61 15.19 0.21
C LEU A 47 5.95 14.64 1.47
N MET A 48 6.52 13.58 2.05
CA MET A 48 6.03 13.00 3.31
C MET A 48 6.07 14.04 4.45
N SER A 49 7.15 14.82 4.52
CA SER A 49 7.28 15.90 5.52
C SER A 49 6.27 17.03 5.30
N LEU A 50 6.00 17.38 4.04
CA LEU A 50 5.00 18.39 3.68
C LEU A 50 3.59 17.94 4.06
N ILE A 51 3.23 16.69 3.77
CA ILE A 51 1.95 16.09 4.14
C ILE A 51 1.79 16.07 5.67
N ALA A 52 2.85 15.69 6.39
CA ALA A 52 2.85 15.69 7.85
C ALA A 52 2.66 17.09 8.45
N LEU A 53 3.15 18.14 7.78
CA LEU A 53 2.98 19.53 8.22
C LEU A 53 1.58 20.08 7.91
N LEU A 54 0.99 19.68 6.78
CA LEU A 54 -0.32 20.16 6.33
C LEU A 54 -1.50 19.48 7.03
N ILE A 55 -1.31 18.26 7.52
CA ILE A 55 -2.40 17.44 8.06
C ILE A 55 -2.23 17.28 9.58
N PRO A 56 -2.96 18.07 10.41
CA PRO A 56 -2.89 17.97 11.87
C PRO A 56 -3.38 16.61 12.41
N ALA A 57 -4.18 15.88 11.62
CA ALA A 57 -4.69 14.53 11.92
C ALA A 57 -4.00 13.44 11.07
N PHE A 58 -2.66 13.43 11.03
CA PHE A 58 -1.88 12.50 10.20
C PHE A 58 -2.24 11.03 10.43
N GLY A 59 -2.49 10.64 11.69
CA GLY A 59 -2.89 9.27 12.03
C GLY A 59 -4.16 8.80 11.33
N THR A 60 -5.15 9.69 11.16
CA THR A 60 -6.41 9.35 10.51
C THR A 60 -6.26 9.19 9.00
N VAL A 61 -5.41 10.01 8.37
CA VAL A 61 -5.12 9.90 6.94
C VAL A 61 -4.31 8.65 6.62
N VAL A 62 -3.30 8.34 7.44
CA VAL A 62 -2.55 7.10 7.32
C VAL A 62 -3.47 5.89 7.58
N GLY A 63 -4.39 5.98 8.54
CA GLY A 63 -5.39 4.95 8.79
C GLY A 63 -6.31 4.72 7.59
N LEU A 64 -6.79 5.79 6.94
CA LEU A 64 -7.63 5.70 5.75
C LEU A 64 -6.89 5.02 4.59
N ILE A 65 -5.67 5.49 4.27
CA ILE A 65 -4.86 4.95 3.16
C ILE A 65 -4.45 3.50 3.46
N GLY A 66 -4.04 3.22 4.70
CA GLY A 66 -3.63 1.91 5.16
C GLY A 66 -4.76 0.89 5.07
N ASN A 67 -5.93 1.21 5.62
CA ASN A 67 -7.10 0.32 5.54
C ASN A 67 -7.56 0.09 4.10
N PHE A 68 -7.52 1.12 3.25
CA PHE A 68 -7.89 0.99 1.84
C PHE A 68 -6.91 0.07 1.09
N THR A 69 -5.61 0.30 1.27
CA THR A 69 -4.56 -0.50 0.61
C THR A 69 -4.57 -1.94 1.12
N ASP A 70 -4.77 -2.15 2.42
CA ASP A 70 -4.84 -3.49 3.02
C ASP A 70 -6.00 -4.31 2.45
N VAL A 71 -7.20 -3.73 2.34
CA VAL A 71 -8.34 -4.45 1.75
C VAL A 71 -8.06 -4.85 0.30
N LEU A 72 -7.43 -3.96 -0.47
CA LEU A 72 -7.04 -4.25 -1.86
C LEU A 72 -6.01 -5.37 -1.94
N THR A 73 -4.92 -5.30 -1.16
CA THR A 73 -3.82 -6.26 -1.26
C THR A 73 -4.15 -7.61 -0.64
N THR A 74 -4.93 -7.62 0.44
CA THR A 74 -5.18 -8.84 1.24
C THR A 74 -6.41 -9.61 0.74
N PHE A 75 -7.47 -8.92 0.32
CA PHE A 75 -8.72 -9.58 -0.09
C PHE A 75 -8.98 -9.50 -1.59
N THR A 76 -8.81 -8.33 -2.20
CA THR A 76 -9.18 -8.13 -3.62
C THR A 76 -8.15 -8.75 -4.57
N PHE A 77 -6.86 -8.53 -4.33
CA PHE A 77 -5.79 -8.98 -5.22
C PHE A 77 -5.72 -10.52 -5.35
N PRO A 78 -5.73 -11.32 -4.27
CA PRO A 78 -5.69 -12.78 -4.38
C PRO A 78 -6.93 -13.35 -5.07
N ALA A 79 -8.12 -12.79 -4.77
CA ALA A 79 -9.38 -13.24 -5.39
C ALA A 79 -9.40 -12.97 -6.91
N VAL A 80 -8.97 -11.77 -7.33
CA VAL A 80 -8.87 -11.42 -8.76
C VAL A 80 -7.82 -12.29 -9.46
N MET A 81 -6.63 -12.46 -8.86
CA MET A 81 -5.57 -13.31 -9.41
C MET A 81 -6.04 -14.76 -9.57
N HIS A 82 -6.72 -15.31 -8.56
CA HIS A 82 -7.22 -16.67 -8.64
C HIS A 82 -8.26 -16.85 -9.75
N ILE A 83 -9.21 -15.91 -9.89
CA ILE A 83 -10.22 -15.94 -10.97
C ILE A 83 -9.57 -15.82 -12.36
N VAL A 84 -8.58 -14.93 -12.52
CA VAL A 84 -7.92 -14.69 -13.81
C VAL A 84 -7.05 -15.88 -14.22
N PHE A 85 -6.23 -16.42 -13.32
CA PHE A 85 -5.28 -17.49 -13.64
C PHE A 85 -5.91 -18.89 -13.66
N PHE A 86 -6.92 -19.15 -12.83
CA PHE A 86 -7.48 -20.50 -12.67
C PHE A 86 -8.87 -20.69 -13.31
N ARG A 87 -9.31 -19.75 -14.15
CA ARG A 87 -10.64 -19.73 -14.79
C ARG A 87 -11.08 -21.05 -15.44
N ASN A 88 -10.14 -21.84 -15.96
CA ASN A 88 -10.41 -23.05 -16.76
C ASN A 88 -10.07 -24.38 -16.07
N LYS A 89 -9.46 -24.37 -14.87
CA LYS A 89 -9.00 -25.60 -14.19
C LYS A 89 -9.65 -25.87 -12.83
N THR A 90 -10.47 -24.94 -12.34
CA THR A 90 -11.01 -24.98 -10.98
C THR A 90 -12.49 -25.38 -10.93
N SER A 91 -12.87 -26.10 -9.88
CA SER A 91 -14.26 -26.48 -9.60
C SER A 91 -15.15 -25.25 -9.45
N GLN A 92 -16.35 -25.29 -10.05
CA GLN A 92 -17.35 -24.20 -10.01
C GLN A 92 -17.61 -23.69 -8.58
N THR A 93 -17.57 -24.57 -7.58
CA THR A 93 -17.79 -24.20 -6.17
C THR A 93 -16.73 -23.24 -5.62
N ILE A 94 -15.45 -23.42 -6.00
CA ILE A 94 -14.37 -22.54 -5.54
C ILE A 94 -14.49 -21.18 -6.23
N MET A 95 -14.90 -21.16 -7.50
CA MET A 95 -15.14 -19.90 -8.22
C MET A 95 -16.27 -19.06 -7.60
N TYR A 96 -17.33 -19.71 -7.09
CA TYR A 96 -18.38 -19.00 -6.33
C TYR A 96 -17.88 -18.47 -4.97
N LEU A 97 -16.97 -19.19 -4.30
CA LEU A 97 -16.35 -18.71 -3.06
C LEU A 97 -15.46 -17.49 -3.30
N ASP A 98 -14.67 -17.48 -4.37
CA ASP A 98 -13.84 -16.32 -4.73
C ASP A 98 -14.69 -15.09 -5.08
N LEU A 99 -15.79 -15.31 -5.80
CA LEU A 99 -16.75 -14.24 -6.11
C LEU A 99 -17.39 -13.70 -4.82
N GLY A 100 -17.77 -14.59 -3.89
CA GLY A 100 -18.29 -14.22 -2.58
C GLY A 100 -17.27 -13.41 -1.76
N GLN A 101 -16.00 -13.81 -1.79
CA GLN A 101 -14.92 -13.08 -1.12
C GLN A 101 -14.67 -11.70 -1.75
N LEU A 102 -14.80 -11.59 -3.08
CA LEU A 102 -14.69 -10.31 -3.78
C LEU A 102 -15.83 -9.36 -3.37
N VAL A 103 -17.08 -9.85 -3.34
CA VAL A 103 -18.22 -9.06 -2.85
C VAL A 103 -18.03 -8.64 -1.40
N LEU A 104 -17.57 -9.54 -0.53
CA LEU A 104 -17.26 -9.23 0.86
C LEU A 104 -16.18 -8.15 0.98
N SER A 105 -15.13 -8.21 0.15
CA SER A 105 -14.05 -7.20 0.15
C SER A 105 -14.57 -5.80 -0.18
N VAL A 106 -15.51 -5.69 -1.13
CA VAL A 106 -16.14 -4.41 -1.47
C VAL A 106 -16.99 -3.88 -0.31
N VAL A 107 -17.74 -4.75 0.38
CA VAL A 107 -18.52 -4.35 1.56
C VAL A 107 -17.61 -3.86 2.69
N ILE A 108 -16.54 -4.59 2.98
CA ILE A 108 -15.55 -4.20 3.99
C ILE A 108 -14.90 -2.86 3.63
N MET A 109 -14.53 -2.67 2.36
CA MET A 109 -13.95 -1.41 1.87
C MET A 109 -14.88 -0.22 2.12
N ILE A 110 -16.19 -0.36 1.83
CA ILE A 110 -17.17 0.70 2.06
C ILE A 110 -17.30 1.02 3.55
N ILE A 111 -17.31 0.00 4.41
CA ILE A 111 -17.40 0.17 5.87
C ILE A 111 -16.16 0.87 6.41
N CYS A 112 -14.96 0.38 6.08
CA CYS A 112 -13.69 0.98 6.50
C CYS A 112 -13.56 2.43 6.03
N THR A 113 -13.90 2.72 4.76
CA THR A 113 -13.87 4.08 4.23
C THR A 113 -14.85 5.00 4.96
N SER A 114 -16.05 4.51 5.27
CA SER A 114 -17.08 5.28 5.98
C SER A 114 -16.68 5.58 7.43
N LEU A 115 -16.04 4.63 8.11
CA LEU A 115 -15.56 4.80 9.49
C LEU A 115 -14.37 5.76 9.53
N SER A 116 -13.38 5.59 8.66
CA SER A 116 -12.21 6.47 8.58
C SER A 116 -12.59 7.90 8.16
N LEU A 117 -13.58 8.08 7.27
CA LEU A 117 -14.12 9.41 6.93
C LEU A 117 -14.82 10.06 8.11
N LYS A 118 -15.59 9.29 8.91
CA LYS A 118 -16.25 9.81 10.10
C LYS A 118 -15.24 10.25 11.16
N GLU A 119 -14.16 9.50 11.34
CA GLU A 119 -13.06 9.90 12.23
C GLU A 119 -12.33 11.14 11.71
N PHE A 120 -12.14 11.25 10.39
CA PHE A 120 -11.49 12.41 9.79
C PHE A 120 -12.30 13.70 9.94
N ILE A 121 -13.62 13.64 9.76
CA ILE A 121 -14.51 14.82 9.90
C ILE A 121 -14.64 15.25 11.37
N ARG A 122 -14.48 14.31 12.32
CA ARG A 122 -14.61 14.58 13.76
C ARG A 122 -13.31 15.10 14.40
N SER A 123 -12.16 14.89 13.75
CA SER A 123 -10.84 15.32 14.20
C SER A 123 -10.54 16.77 13.82
#